data_AF-A0A178LJN7-F1
#
_entry.id   AF-A0A178LJN7-F1
#
_cell.length_a   1.000
_cell.length_b   1.000
_cell.length_c   1.000
_cell.angle_alpha   90.00
_cell.angle_beta   90.00
_cell.angle_gamma   90.00
#
_symmetry.space_group_name_H-M   'P 1'
#
loop_
_entity.id
_entity.type
_entity.pdbx_description
1 polymer ?
#
loop_
_entity_poly.entity_id
_entity_poly.type
_entity_poly.pdbx_seq_one_letter_code
_entity_poly.pdbx_strand_id
1 'polypeptide(L)'
;MAGEGYRVLTDDDVQALNRRAHEVGRHIGWDLQFVVAPNSEYVGLAAGGGPDHAEQIIILGPSRITDLAVHEIDLALDALQHGDRHIALDEDGDPRLI
;
A
#
# COMPACT_ATOMS: atom_id res chain seq x y z
N MET A 1 -29.23 -10.55 -10.25
CA MET A 1 -29.12 -10.86 -8.82
C MET A 1 -27.66 -10.65 -8.45
N ALA A 2 -27.32 -9.44 -7.99
CA ALA A 2 -25.95 -9.06 -7.65
C ALA A 2 -25.57 -9.72 -6.33
N GLY A 3 -24.84 -10.83 -6.42
CA GLY A 3 -24.03 -11.30 -5.31
C GLY A 3 -22.69 -10.58 -5.43
N GLU A 4 -22.61 -9.34 -4.94
CA GLU A 4 -21.32 -8.72 -4.62
C GLU A 4 -20.76 -9.52 -3.44
N GLY A 5 -20.12 -10.65 -3.78
CA GLY A 5 -19.41 -11.45 -2.83
C GLY A 5 -18.27 -10.60 -2.32
N TYR A 6 -18.37 -10.15 -1.06
CA TYR A 6 -17.22 -9.67 -0.31
C TYR A 6 -16.16 -10.76 -0.40
N ARG A 7 -15.17 -10.59 -1.30
CA ARG A 7 -14.01 -11.46 -1.31
C ARG A 7 -13.24 -11.08 -0.06
N VAL A 8 -13.38 -11.92 0.97
CA VAL A 8 -12.51 -11.83 2.14
C VAL A 8 -11.08 -11.99 1.60
N LEU A 9 -10.27 -10.95 1.77
CA LEU A 9 -8.85 -10.96 1.43
C LEU A 9 -8.22 -12.18 2.09
N THR A 10 -7.74 -13.11 1.29
CA THR A 10 -7.06 -14.29 1.82
C THR A 10 -5.64 -13.92 2.23
N ASP A 11 -5.03 -14.71 3.12
CA ASP A 11 -3.62 -14.52 3.46
C ASP A 11 -2.71 -14.56 2.21
N ASP A 12 -3.08 -15.35 1.20
CA ASP A 12 -2.37 -15.42 -0.08
C ASP A 12 -2.49 -14.09 -0.86
N ASP A 13 -3.68 -13.49 -0.91
CA ASP A 13 -3.89 -12.19 -1.57
C ASP A 13 -3.10 -11.08 -0.85
N VAL A 14 -3.09 -11.08 0.50
CA VAL A 14 -2.30 -10.16 1.33
C VAL A 14 -0.80 -10.33 1.02
N GLN A 15 -0.31 -11.57 0.97
CA GLN A 15 1.09 -11.85 0.68
C GLN A 15 1.49 -11.44 -0.75
N ALA A 16 0.61 -11.64 -1.72
CA ALA A 16 0.84 -11.23 -3.11
C ALA A 16 0.95 -9.70 -3.23
N LEU A 17 0.02 -8.95 -2.61
CA LEU A 17 0.05 -7.49 -2.57
C LEU A 17 1.26 -6.96 -1.83
N ASN A 18 1.62 -7.56 -0.69
CA ASN A 18 2.80 -7.15 0.06
C ASN A 18 4.09 -7.37 -0.72
N ARG A 19 4.20 -8.49 -1.45
CA ARG A 19 5.34 -8.75 -2.33
C ARG A 19 5.42 -7.72 -3.45
N ARG A 20 4.29 -7.40 -4.07
CA ARG A 20 4.21 -6.39 -5.13
C ARG A 20 4.60 -5.01 -4.63
N ALA A 21 4.08 -4.60 -3.46
CA ALA A 21 4.48 -3.37 -2.80
C ALA A 21 6.00 -3.30 -2.64
N HIS A 22 6.62 -4.36 -2.11
CA HIS A 22 8.06 -4.41 -1.92
C HIS A 22 8.87 -4.30 -3.23
N GLU A 23 8.41 -4.98 -4.28
CA GLU A 23 9.03 -4.93 -5.61
C GLU A 23 8.96 -3.52 -6.21
N VAL A 24 7.77 -2.90 -6.16
CA VAL A 24 7.56 -1.52 -6.62
C VAL A 24 8.38 -0.55 -5.79
N GLY A 25 8.36 -0.67 -4.46
CA GLY A 25 9.15 0.14 -3.54
C GLY A 25 10.62 0.11 -3.89
N ARG A 26 11.20 -1.09 -4.01
CA ARG A 26 12.61 -1.25 -4.41
C ARG A 26 12.91 -0.63 -5.77
N HIS A 27 11.96 -0.69 -6.70
CA HIS A 27 12.11 -0.07 -8.01
C HIS A 27 12.24 1.46 -7.93
N ILE A 28 11.48 2.09 -7.02
CA ILE A 28 11.46 3.54 -6.83
C ILE A 28 12.37 4.04 -5.70
N GLY A 29 13.12 3.15 -5.05
CA GLY A 29 14.05 3.49 -3.96
C GLY A 29 13.41 3.64 -2.57
N TRP A 30 12.21 3.09 -2.37
CA TRP A 30 11.46 3.12 -1.11
C TRP A 30 11.24 1.72 -0.53
N ASP A 31 11.03 1.61 0.78
CA ASP A 31 10.55 0.35 1.38
C ASP A 31 9.02 0.43 1.49
N LEU A 32 8.29 -0.29 0.62
CA LEU A 32 6.83 -0.27 0.61
C LEU A 32 6.26 -1.59 1.11
N GLN A 33 5.26 -1.50 1.98
CA GLN A 33 4.62 -2.65 2.59
C GLN A 33 3.11 -2.51 2.59
N PHE A 34 2.44 -3.61 2.26
CA PHE A 34 0.99 -3.70 2.38
C PHE A 34 0.64 -4.05 3.82
N VAL A 35 -0.10 -3.18 4.49
CA VAL A 35 -0.47 -3.34 5.89
C VAL A 35 -1.94 -3.70 6.01
N VAL A 36 -2.23 -4.73 6.81
CA VAL A 36 -3.57 -5.09 7.23
C VAL A 36 -3.68 -4.77 8.72
N ALA A 37 -4.71 -4.04 9.12
CA ALA A 37 -4.93 -3.73 10.52
C ALA A 37 -5.18 -5.01 11.35
N PRO A 38 -4.86 -5.03 12.66
CA PRO A 38 -4.98 -6.23 13.49
C PRO A 38 -6.39 -6.83 13.57
N ASN A 39 -7.42 -6.01 13.34
CA ASN A 39 -8.82 -6.45 13.27
C ASN A 39 -9.21 -7.03 11.90
N SER A 40 -8.29 -7.08 10.92
CA SER A 40 -8.54 -7.55 9.56
C SER A 40 -9.69 -6.82 8.85
N GLU A 41 -9.99 -5.59 9.26
CA GLU A 41 -11.05 -4.78 8.66
C GLU A 41 -10.52 -3.65 7.79
N TYR A 42 -9.24 -3.30 7.93
CA TYR A 42 -8.63 -2.18 7.22
C TYR A 42 -7.33 -2.59 6.55
N VAL A 43 -7.09 -2.01 5.38
CA VAL A 43 -5.86 -2.17 4.59
C VAL A 43 -5.28 -0.81 4.24
N GLY A 44 -3.97 -0.78 4.04
CA GLY A 44 -3.26 0.40 3.57
C GLY A 44 -1.92 0.04 2.94
N LEU A 45 -1.31 1.05 2.33
CA LEU A 45 0.07 1.00 1.85
C LEU A 45 0.91 1.87 2.77
N ALA A 46 1.93 1.27 3.38
CA ALA A 46 2.91 1.97 4.18
C ALA A 46 4.23 2.13 3.42
N ALA A 47 4.90 3.25 3.63
CA ALA A 47 6.25 3.50 3.16
C ALA A 47 7.18 3.71 4.35
N GLY A 48 8.30 2.99 4.36
CA GLY A 48 9.43 3.23 5.22
C GLY A 48 10.38 4.24 4.57
N GLY A 49 10.79 5.24 5.35
CA GLY A 49 11.62 6.35 4.88
C GLY A 49 13.09 5.98 4.68
N GLY A 50 13.43 5.35 3.56
CA GLY A 50 14.81 5.14 3.14
C GLY A 50 15.68 4.38 4.17
N PRO A 51 17.02 4.38 3.99
CA PRO A 51 17.92 3.58 4.81
C PRO A 51 18.04 4.05 6.28
N ASP A 52 17.53 5.24 6.64
CA ASP A 52 17.70 5.85 7.95
C ASP A 52 16.40 6.05 8.76
N HIS A 53 15.20 5.91 8.16
CA HIS A 53 13.93 5.99 8.90
C HIS A 53 13.29 4.60 9.03
N ALA A 54 13.22 4.11 10.28
CA ALA A 54 12.69 2.79 10.60
C ALA A 54 11.17 2.75 10.78
N GLU A 55 10.49 3.90 10.80
CA GLU A 55 9.04 3.96 11.02
C GLU A 55 8.30 3.86 9.68
N GLN A 56 7.40 2.87 9.58
CA GLN A 56 6.52 2.71 8.43
C GLN A 56 5.31 3.62 8.58
N ILE A 57 5.16 4.53 7.63
CA ILE A 57 4.08 5.53 7.64
C ILE A 57 3.06 5.16 6.56
N ILE A 58 1.78 5.15 6.92
CA ILE A 58 0.70 4.85 5.98
C ILE A 58 0.53 6.03 5.02
N ILE A 59 0.85 5.80 3.75
CA ILE A 59 0.77 6.80 2.67
C ILE A 59 -0.52 6.69 1.85
N LEU A 60 -1.22 5.55 1.97
CA LEU A 60 -2.52 5.31 1.32
C LEU A 60 -3.39 4.44 2.25
N GLY A 61 -4.62 4.86 2.47
CA GLY A 61 -5.51 4.28 3.48
C GLY A 61 -5.30 4.93 4.87
N PRO A 62 -5.76 4.29 5.96
CA PRO A 62 -6.41 2.98 6.01
C PRO A 62 -7.82 3.00 5.41
N SER A 63 -8.09 2.07 4.50
CA SER A 63 -9.40 1.87 3.87
C SER A 63 -10.02 0.57 4.34
N ARG A 64 -11.35 0.50 4.49
CA ARG A 64 -12.03 -0.76 4.84
C ARG A 64 -11.77 -1.82 3.78
N ILE A 65 -11.48 -3.05 4.20
CA ILE A 65 -11.26 -4.18 3.31
C ILE A 65 -12.51 -4.39 2.46
N THR A 66 -12.36 -4.02 1.20
CA THR A 66 -13.35 -4.13 0.13
C THR A 66 -12.58 -4.38 -1.16
N ASP A 67 -13.21 -4.99 -2.16
CA ASP A 67 -12.59 -5.19 -3.48
C ASP A 67 -12.12 -3.86 -4.07
N LEU A 68 -12.84 -2.77 -3.79
CA LEU A 68 -12.46 -1.42 -4.19
C LEU A 68 -11.16 -0.95 -3.52
N ALA A 69 -11.02 -1.11 -2.20
CA ALA A 69 -9.82 -0.68 -1.48
C ALA A 69 -8.56 -1.43 -1.96
N VAL A 70 -8.69 -2.72 -2.28
CA VAL A 70 -7.60 -3.51 -2.86
C VAL A 70 -7.23 -2.99 -4.23
N HIS A 71 -8.24 -2.74 -5.08
CA HIS A 71 -8.02 -2.21 -6.42
C HIS A 71 -7.36 -0.82 -6.40
N GLU A 72 -7.74 0.04 -5.46
CA GLU A 72 -7.11 1.36 -5.29
C GLU A 72 -5.63 1.26 -4.93
N ILE A 73 -5.27 0.32 -4.05
CA ILE A 73 -3.87 0.06 -3.70
C ILE A 73 -3.11 -0.50 -4.91
N ASP A 74 -3.72 -1.42 -5.64
CA ASP A 74 -3.15 -2.01 -6.87
C ASP A 74 -2.87 -0.92 -7.93
N LEU A 75 -3.82 -0.01 -8.14
CA LEU A 75 -3.68 1.15 -9.02
C LEU A 75 -2.60 2.14 -8.55
N ALA A 76 -2.50 2.38 -7.25
CA ALA A 76 -1.47 3.25 -6.70
C ALA A 76 -0.07 2.66 -6.90
N LEU A 77 0.08 1.34 -6.72
CA LEU A 77 1.33 0.63 -7.00
C LEU A 77 1.70 0.71 -8.49
N ASP A 78 0.73 0.57 -9.40
CA ASP A 78 0.97 0.77 -10.83
C ASP A 78 1.41 2.19 -11.14
N ALA A 79 0.73 3.20 -10.59
CA ALA A 79 1.08 4.60 -10.81
C ALA A 79 2.48 4.94 -10.28
N LEU A 80 2.86 4.37 -9.12
CA LEU A 80 4.21 4.49 -8.57
C LEU A 80 5.25 3.84 -9.48
N GLN A 81 4.97 2.64 -10.00
CA GLN A 81 5.88 1.91 -10.88
C GLN A 81 6.07 2.60 -12.24
N HIS A 82 5.01 3.17 -12.81
CA HIS A 82 5.08 3.89 -14.08
C HIS A 82 5.64 5.31 -13.93
N GLY A 83 5.71 5.81 -12.69
CA GLY A 83 6.14 7.18 -12.40
C GLY A 83 5.04 8.23 -12.62
N ASP A 84 3.77 7.83 -12.67
CA ASP A 84 2.63 8.75 -12.69
C ASP A 84 2.35 9.36 -11.31
N ARG A 85 2.75 8.65 -10.24
CA ARG A 85 2.74 9.12 -8.85
C ARG A 85 4.09 8.88 -8.23
N HIS A 86 4.45 9.70 -7.25
CA HIS A 86 5.74 9.60 -6.56
C HIS A 86 5.56 9.66 -5.05
N ILE A 87 6.56 9.16 -4.32
CA ILE A 87 6.64 9.34 -2.87
C ILE A 87 7.68 10.41 -2.60
N ALA A 88 7.29 11.44 -1.85
CA ALA A 88 8.16 12.52 -1.40
C ALA A 88 8.09 12.64 0.11
N LEU A 89 9.19 13.05 0.73
CA LEU A 89 9.22 13.43 2.14
C LEU A 89 8.61 14.82 2.29
N ASP A 90 7.77 15.03 3.30
CA ASP A 90 7.28 16.35 3.68
C ASP A 90 8.29 17.11 4.57
N GLU A 91 7.86 18.26 5.12
CA GLU A 91 8.71 19.10 5.98
C GLU A 91 9.16 18.39 7.27
N ASP A 92 8.40 17.40 7.73
CA ASP A 92 8.69 16.60 8.94
C ASP A 92 9.52 15.34 8.60
N GLY A 93 9.74 15.07 7.31
CA GLY A 93 10.41 13.86 6.85
C GLY A 93 9.48 12.66 6.76
N ASP A 94 8.15 12.88 6.72
CA ASP A 94 7.17 11.82 6.56
C ASP A 94 6.94 11.56 5.06
N PRO A 95 6.94 10.28 4.61
CA PRO A 95 6.63 9.96 3.23
C PRO A 95 5.18 10.28 2.93
N ARG A 96 4.94 10.90 1.78
CA ARG A 96 3.61 11.18 1.25
C ARG A 96 3.54 10.80 -0.22
N LEU A 97 2.39 10.23 -0.60
CA LEU A 97 2.06 9.98 -1.99
C LEU A 97 1.59 11.28 -2.65
N ILE A 98 2.26 11.70 -3.73
CA ILE A 98 1.96 12.89 -4.53
C ILE A 98 1.62 12.55 -5.98
#